data_AF-A0A2R5FT26-F1
#
_entry.id   AF-A0A2R5FT26-F1
#
_cell.length_a   1.000
_cell.length_b   1.000
_cell.length_c   1.000
_cell.angle_alpha   90.00
_cell.angle_beta   90.00
_cell.angle_gamma   90.00
#
_symmetry.space_group_name_H-M   'P 1'
#
loop_
_entity.id
_entity.type
_entity.pdbx_description
1 polymer ?
#
loop_
_entity_poly.entity_id
_entity_poly.type
_entity_poly.pdbx_seq_one_letter_code
_entity_poly.pdbx_strand_id
1 'polypeptide(L)' 'MSTEQELLTKWHSLPQDKQEEVLDFVEFLHLKNSANKTPLGERLRQIRARIVNSGKQLLDEDEIERELASRRGGLQSKE' A
#
# COMPACT_ATOMS: atom_id res chain seq x y z
N MET A 1 -18.84 -25.02 -15.16
CA MET A 1 -19.25 -24.48 -13.85
C MET A 1 -19.18 -22.97 -13.93
N SER A 2 -20.08 -22.23 -13.28
CA SER A 2 -19.86 -20.79 -13.12
C SER A 2 -18.71 -20.54 -12.14
N THR A 3 -18.05 -19.40 -12.25
CA THR A 3 -16.98 -18.97 -11.33
C THR A 3 -17.47 -18.93 -9.88
N GLU A 4 -18.72 -18.52 -9.66
CA GLU A 4 -19.36 -18.52 -8.34
C GLU A 4 -19.55 -19.94 -7.79
N GLN A 5 -19.98 -20.89 -8.63
CA GLN A 5 -20.15 -22.29 -8.23
C GLN A 5 -18.82 -22.95 -7.87
N GLU A 6 -17.74 -22.65 -8.60
CA GLU A 6 -16.40 -23.13 -8.25
C GLU A 6 -15.91 -22.56 -6.92
N LEU A 7 -16.17 -21.27 -6.67
CA LEU A 7 -15.80 -20.61 -5.41
C LEU A 7 -16.55 -21.22 -4.22
N LEU A 8 -17.87 -21.40 -4.35
CA LEU A 8 -18.67 -22.06 -3.31
C LEU A 8 -18.19 -23.48 -3.06
N THR A 9 -17.92 -24.25 -4.12
CA THR A 9 -17.44 -25.64 -3.97
C THR A 9 -16.12 -25.67 -3.19
N LYS A 10 -15.17 -24.79 -3.53
CA LYS A 10 -13.89 -24.68 -2.81
C LYS A 10 -14.09 -24.22 -1.36
N TRP A 11 -14.94 -23.24 -1.12
CA TRP A 11 -15.27 -22.74 0.22
C TRP A 11 -15.81 -23.86 1.14
N HIS A 12 -16.77 -24.65 0.66
CA HIS A 12 -17.36 -25.74 1.45
C HIS A 12 -16.37 -26.88 1.73
N SER A 13 -15.33 -27.03 0.91
CA SER A 13 -14.28 -28.03 1.12
C SER A 13 -13.22 -27.62 2.15
N LEU A 14 -13.20 -26.34 2.55
CA LEU A 14 -12.24 -25.83 3.51
C LEU A 14 -12.65 -26.17 4.95
N PRO A 15 -11.70 -26.51 5.83
CA PRO A 15 -11.91 -26.55 7.27
C PRO A 15 -12.30 -25.17 7.84
N GLN A 16 -12.89 -25.14 9.03
CA GLN A 16 -13.48 -23.93 9.61
C GLN A 16 -12.47 -22.80 9.85
N ASP A 17 -11.24 -23.12 10.26
CA ASP A 17 -10.14 -22.16 10.42
C ASP A 17 -9.75 -21.50 9.09
N LYS A 18 -9.81 -22.25 7.99
CA LYS A 18 -9.51 -21.74 6.64
C LYS A 18 -10.66 -20.94 6.05
N GLN A 19 -11.89 -21.23 6.44
CA GLN A 19 -13.04 -20.38 6.11
C GLN A 19 -12.91 -19.01 6.78
N GLU A 20 -12.51 -18.97 8.05
CA GLU A 20 -12.24 -17.73 8.78
C GLU A 20 -11.13 -16.90 8.12
N GLU A 21 -10.00 -17.52 7.73
CA GLU A 21 -8.91 -16.85 7.00
C GLU A 21 -9.39 -16.22 5.67
N VAL A 22 -10.32 -16.86 4.96
CA VAL A 22 -10.89 -16.32 3.73
C VAL A 22 -11.83 -15.14 4.02
N LEU A 23 -12.60 -15.16 5.12
CA LEU A 23 -13.42 -14.00 5.53
C LEU A 23 -12.53 -12.81 5.89
N ASP A 24 -11.49 -13.04 6.68
CA ASP A 24 -10.50 -12.02 7.03
C ASP A 24 -9.88 -11.40 5.77
N PHE A 25 -9.55 -12.24 4.78
CA PHE A 25 -9.02 -11.77 3.50
C PHE A 25 -10.04 -10.93 2.71
N VAL A 26 -11.31 -11.33 2.68
CA VAL A 26 -12.39 -10.56 2.03
C VAL A 26 -12.59 -9.21 2.73
N GLU A 27 -12.61 -9.18 4.06
CA GLU A 27 -12.67 -7.94 4.84
C GLU A 27 -11.47 -7.05 4.57
N PHE A 28 -10.26 -7.61 4.50
CA PHE A 28 -9.05 -6.90 4.10
C PHE A 28 -9.17 -6.30 2.69
N LEU A 29 -9.72 -7.06 1.72
CA LEU A 29 -9.94 -6.54 0.36
C LEU A 29 -10.95 -5.39 0.36
N HIS A 30 -12.02 -5.48 1.15
CA HIS A 30 -12.97 -4.40 1.33
C HIS A 30 -12.32 -3.17 1.94
N LEU A 31 -11.53 -3.32 3.00
CA LEU A 31 -10.80 -2.22 3.64
C LEU A 31 -9.78 -1.59 2.69
N LYS A 32 -9.06 -2.40 1.91
CA LYS A 32 -8.09 -1.92 0.91
C LYS A 32 -8.76 -1.12 -0.22
N ASN A 33 -10.00 -1.48 -0.57
CA ASN A 33 -10.78 -0.78 -1.59
C ASN A 33 -11.57 0.42 -1.03
N SER A 34 -11.96 0.38 0.25
CA SER A 34 -12.72 1.44 0.94
C SER A 34 -11.82 2.46 1.64
N ALA A 35 -10.54 2.12 1.88
CA ALA A 35 -9.48 3.07 2.18
C ALA A 35 -9.41 4.05 1.01
N ASN A 36 -10.19 5.12 1.19
CA ASN A 36 -10.52 6.08 0.17
C ASN A 36 -9.25 6.41 -0.61
N LYS A 37 -9.26 6.05 -1.89
CA LYS A 37 -8.45 6.68 -2.92
C LYS A 37 -8.87 8.14 -2.94
N THR A 38 -8.44 8.92 -1.94
CA THR A 38 -8.60 10.36 -2.00
C THR A 38 -7.98 10.77 -3.33
N PRO A 39 -8.62 11.67 -4.10
CA PRO A 39 -8.05 12.13 -5.36
C PRO A 39 -6.57 12.55 -5.21
N LEU A 40 -6.21 13.05 -4.02
CA LEU A 40 -4.85 13.32 -3.62
C LEU A 40 -3.97 12.07 -3.50
N GLY A 41 -4.38 11.04 -2.76
CA GLY A 41 -3.61 9.81 -2.57
C GLY A 41 -3.32 9.08 -3.89
N GLU A 42 -4.32 9.00 -4.78
CA GLU A 42 -4.16 8.44 -6.12
C GLU A 42 -3.16 9.26 -6.95
N ARG A 43 -3.30 10.60 -6.94
CA ARG A 43 -2.38 11.50 -7.63
C ARG A 43 -0.94 11.39 -7.10
N LEU A 44 -0.76 11.31 -5.79
CA LEU A 44 0.56 11.13 -5.16
C LEU A 44 1.19 9.80 -5.57
N ARG A 45 0.40 8.72 -5.63
CA ARG A 45 0.87 7.40 -6.07
C ARG A 45 1.29 7.39 -7.55
N GLN A 46 0.54 8.07 -8.42
CA GLN A 46 0.90 8.24 -9.83
C GLN A 46 2.18 9.06 -10.00
N ILE A 47 2.35 10.14 -9.23
CA ILE A 47 3.57 10.95 -9.22
C ILE A 47 4.76 10.09 -8.78
N ARG A 48 4.62 9.32 -7.69
CA ARG A 48 5.66 8.39 -7.20
C ARG A 48 6.04 7.38 -8.30
N ALA A 49 5.07 6.78 -8.98
CA ALA A 49 5.34 5.83 -10.06
C ALA A 49 6.13 6.46 -11.23
N ARG A 50 5.78 7.71 -11.62
CA ARG A 50 6.52 8.43 -12.66
C ARG A 50 7.98 8.71 -12.26
N ILE A 51 8.23 9.07 -11.00
CA ILE A 51 9.58 9.30 -10.48
C ILE A 51 10.40 8.01 -10.53
N VAL A 52 9.85 6.91 -10.03
CA VAL A 52 10.54 5.60 -10.05
C VAL A 52 10.82 5.15 -11.49
N ASN A 53 9.86 5.29 -12.40
CA ASN A 53 10.03 4.94 -13.82
C ASN A 53 11.06 5.82 -14.54
N SER A 54 11.31 7.04 -14.06
CA SER A 54 12.37 7.91 -14.58
C SER A 54 13.78 7.48 -14.15
N GLY A 55 13.91 6.39 -13.38
CA GLY A 55 15.19 5.88 -12.87
C GLY A 55 15.71 6.64 -11.64
N LYS A 56 14.93 7.56 -11.08
CA LYS A 56 15.27 8.20 -9.81
C LYS A 56 15.02 7.25 -8.66
N GLN A 57 16.05 6.94 -7.89
CA GLN A 57 15.90 6.19 -6.65
C GLN A 57 15.11 7.01 -5.63
N LEU A 58 14.28 6.31 -4.87
CA LEU A 58 13.59 6.92 -3.74
C LEU A 58 14.59 7.06 -2.59
N LEU A 59 14.47 8.18 -1.88
CA LEU A 59 15.30 8.42 -0.72
C LEU A 59 15.01 7.38 0.38
N ASP A 60 16.06 6.93 1.05
CA ASP A 60 15.93 6.21 2.31
C ASP A 60 15.59 7.16 3.47
N GLU A 61 15.40 6.60 4.67
CA GLU A 61 14.98 7.37 5.84
C GLU A 61 16.00 8.45 6.22
N ASP A 62 17.30 8.13 6.21
CA ASP A 62 18.36 9.06 6.54
C ASP A 62 18.49 10.17 5.48
N GLU A 63 18.32 9.83 4.20
CA GLU A 63 18.30 10.78 3.09
C GLU A 63 17.12 11.75 3.19
N ILE A 64 15.94 11.25 3.58
CA ILE A 64 14.75 12.08 3.82
C ILE A 64 15.01 13.06 4.96
N GLU A 65 15.58 12.61 6.07
CA GLU A 65 15.91 13.48 7.20
C GLU A 65 16.90 14.57 6.81
N ARG A 66 17.96 14.22 6.06
CA ARG A 66 18.93 15.20 5.54
C ARG A 66 18.29 16.22 4.62
N GLU A 67 17.41 15.78 3.71
CA GLU A 67 16.71 16.68 2.80
C GLU A 67 15.76 17.62 3.58
N LEU A 68 15.00 17.08 4.54
CA LEU A 68 14.09 17.87 5.39
C LEU A 68 14.84 18.90 6.22
N ALA A 69 15.96 18.52 6.83
CA ALA A 69 16.83 19.45 7.55
C ALA A 69 17.34 20.55 6.60
N SER A 70 17.84 20.19 5.41
CA SER A 70 18.34 21.16 4.43
C SER A 70 17.27 22.15 3.96
N ARG A 71 16.03 21.69 3.74
CA ARG A 71 14.91 22.53 3.27
C ARG A 71 14.26 23.37 4.37
N ARG A 72 14.27 22.89 5.62
CA ARG A 72 13.65 23.56 6.77
C ARG A 72 14.64 24.39 7.59
N GLY A 73 15.90 24.49 7.14
CA GLY A 73 16.94 25.28 7.81
C GLY A 73 17.45 24.62 9.09
N GLY A 74 17.68 23.30 9.05
CA GLY A 74 18.22 22.51 10.15
C GLY A 74 19.50 23.14 10.71
N LEU A 75 19.58 23.21 12.04
CA LEU A 75 20.71 23.74 12.79
C LEU A 75 22.01 23.14 12.24
N GLN A 76 22.80 23.95 11.54
CA GLN A 76 24.22 23.69 11.41
C GLN A 76 24.75 23.57 12.83
N SER A 77 25.16 22.36 13.22
CA SER A 77 26.06 22.20 14.37
C SER A 77 27.24 23.11 14.11
N LYS A 78 27.30 24.23 14.83
CA LYS A 78 28.48 25.10 14.86
C LYS A 78 29.62 24.25 15.38
N GLU A 79 30.66 24.12 14.56
CA GLU A 79 32.00 23.73 14.99
C GLU A 79 32.54 24.71 16.04
#